data_AF-A0A7L2RXW5-F1
#
_entry.id   AF-A0A7L2RXW5-F1
#
_cell.length_a   1.000
_cell.length_b   1.000
_cell.length_c   1.000
_cell.angle_alpha   90.00
_cell.angle_beta   90.00
_cell.angle_gamma   90.00
#
_symmetry.space_group_name_H-M   'P 1'
#
loop_
_entity.id
_entity.type
_entity.pdbx_description
1 polymer ?
#
loop_
_entity_poly.entity_id
_entity_poly.type
_entity_poly.pdbx_seq_one_letter_code
_entity_poly.pdbx_strand_id
1 'polypeptide(L)'
;VQGWYIVTYALGIYHLNLFIAFLSPKVDPSLMEDSDDGPSLPTRQNEEFRPFIRRLPEFKFWHSATKGILVAMACTFFEAFNVPVFWPILVMYFIMLFCITMKRQIK
;
A
#
# COMPACT_ATOMS: atom_id res chain seq x y z
N VAL A 1 -30.11 -7.90 -0.53
CA VAL A 1 -28.79 -8.30 -1.08
C VAL A 1 -27.72 -7.75 -0.15
N GLN A 2 -27.25 -8.54 0.81
CA GLN A 2 -26.22 -8.18 1.78
C GLN A 2 -25.20 -9.32 1.78
N GLY A 3 -23.96 -9.07 1.38
CA GLY A 3 -22.96 -10.13 1.27
C GLY A 3 -21.59 -9.64 0.82
N TRP A 4 -20.59 -10.52 0.95
CA TRP A 4 -19.19 -10.31 0.56
C TRP A 4 -18.47 -9.15 1.26
N TYR A 5 -18.90 -8.82 2.48
CA TYR A 5 -18.27 -7.78 3.32
C TYR A 5 -16.79 -8.06 3.63
N ILE A 6 -16.43 -9.33 3.82
CA ILE A 6 -15.05 -9.73 4.10
C ILE A 6 -14.18 -9.52 2.85
N VAL A 7 -14.71 -9.87 1.67
CA VAL A 7 -14.00 -9.72 0.39
C VAL A 7 -13.73 -8.24 0.09
N THR A 8 -14.75 -7.39 0.25
CA THR A 8 -14.59 -5.94 0.04
C THR A 8 -13.68 -5.30 1.09
N TYR A 9 -13.76 -5.73 2.35
CA TYR A 9 -12.88 -5.27 3.41
C TYR A 9 -11.41 -5.65 3.17
N ALA A 10 -11.15 -6.91 2.79
CA ALA A 10 -9.81 -7.39 2.44
C ALA A 10 -9.24 -6.62 1.24
N LEU A 11 -10.05 -6.39 0.20
CA LEU A 11 -9.68 -5.58 -0.95
C LEU A 11 -9.35 -4.13 -0.54
N GLY A 12 -10.12 -3.54 0.38
CA GLY A 12 -9.90 -2.21 0.91
C GLY A 12 -8.58 -2.07 1.66
N ILE A 13 -8.28 -3.01 2.58
CA ILE A 13 -6.99 -3.05 3.29
C ILE A 13 -5.83 -3.22 2.30
N TYR A 14 -5.99 -4.10 1.32
CA TYR A 14 -4.97 -4.31 0.29
C TYR A 14 -4.67 -3.02 -0.47
N HIS A 15 -5.70 -2.30 -0.91
CA HIS A 15 -5.53 -1.00 -1.57
C HIS A 15 -4.87 0.02 -0.65
N LEU A 16 -5.25 0.07 0.62
CA LEU A 16 -4.62 0.95 1.60
C LEU A 16 -3.13 0.66 1.76
N ASN A 17 -2.73 -0.61 1.78
CA ASN A 17 -1.32 -1.00 1.80
C ASN A 17 -0.58 -0.57 0.52
N LEU A 18 -1.22 -0.68 -0.64
CA LEU A 18 -0.68 -0.17 -1.90
C LEU A 18 -0.51 1.36 -1.88
N PHE A 19 -1.48 2.09 -1.33
CA PHE A 19 -1.40 3.54 -1.16
C PHE A 19 -0.27 3.95 -0.20
N ILE A 20 -0.09 3.22 0.90
CA ILE A 20 1.05 3.45 1.82
C ILE A 20 2.36 3.21 1.08
N ALA A 21 2.50 2.11 0.32
CA ALA A 21 3.70 1.83 -0.44
C ALA A 21 3.93 2.82 -1.60
N PHE A 22 2.88 3.48 -2.09
CA PHE A 22 2.96 4.55 -3.08
C PHE A 22 3.41 5.88 -2.48
N LEU A 23 2.91 6.23 -1.28
CA LEU A 23 3.22 7.47 -0.57
C LEU A 23 4.54 7.41 0.20
N SER A 24 4.94 6.22 0.69
CA SER A 24 6.16 6.03 1.46
C SER A 24 7.39 6.26 0.57
N PRO A 25 8.36 7.09 1.00
CA PRO A 25 9.60 7.30 0.25
C PRO A 25 10.36 5.99 0.10
N LYS A 26 11.05 5.84 -1.04
CA LYS A 26 11.76 4.61 -1.42
C LYS A 26 12.98 4.32 -0.53
N VAL A 27 13.48 5.35 0.14
CA VAL A 27 14.69 5.36 0.95
C VAL A 27 14.27 5.70 2.36
N ASP A 28 14.40 4.75 3.28
CA ASP A 28 14.40 5.02 4.71
C ASP A 28 15.84 5.41 5.07
N PRO A 29 16.13 6.66 5.48
CA PRO A 29 17.49 7.07 5.85
C PRO A 29 18.08 6.19 6.98
N SER A 30 17.22 5.55 7.78
CA SER A 30 17.62 4.63 8.84
C SER A 30 18.16 3.28 8.34
N LEU A 31 17.85 2.88 7.10
CA LEU A 31 18.43 1.68 6.46
C LEU A 31 19.74 1.98 5.73
N MET A 32 20.09 3.27 5.57
CA MET A 32 21.40 3.66 5.04
C MET A 32 22.49 3.62 6.13
N GLU A 33 22.14 3.79 7.41
CA GLU A 33 23.10 3.75 8.53
C GLU A 33 23.70 2.35 8.79
N ASP A 34 23.05 1.26 8.34
CA ASP A 34 23.58 -0.11 8.45
C ASP A 34 24.46 -0.54 7.26
N SER A 35 24.64 0.33 6.26
CA SER A 35 25.64 0.14 5.20
C SER A 35 26.94 0.79 5.66
N ASP A 36 27.88 -0.03 6.13
CA ASP A 36 29.25 0.32 6.55
C ASP A 36 30.14 0.83 5.40
N ASP A 37 29.60 1.68 4.52
CA ASP A 37 30.33 2.30 3.41
C ASP A 37 30.41 3.81 3.69
N GLY A 38 31.58 4.23 4.17
CA GLY A 38 31.87 5.61 4.54
C GLY A 38 31.67 6.62 3.39
N PRO A 39 31.77 7.94 3.67
CA PRO A 39 31.47 8.97 2.69
C PRO A 39 32.46 8.90 1.52
N SER A 40 32.06 8.25 0.43
CA SER A 40 32.83 8.21 -0.81
C SER A 40 32.58 9.47 -1.62
N LEU A 41 33.67 10.09 -2.08
CA LEU A 41 33.63 11.30 -2.88
C LEU A 41 33.01 11.01 -4.26
N PRO A 42 32.03 11.80 -4.72
CA PRO A 42 31.34 11.55 -5.98
C PRO A 42 32.32 11.76 -7.15
N THR A 43 32.68 10.67 -7.84
CA THR A 43 33.68 10.70 -8.93
C THR A 43 33.07 10.68 -10.34
N ARG A 44 31.75 10.87 -10.50
CA ARG A 44 31.12 10.97 -11.82
C ARG A 44 30.10 12.11 -11.87
N GLN A 45 30.39 13.07 -12.75
CA GLN A 45 29.64 14.30 -13.03
C GLN A 45 28.23 14.09 -13.65
N ASN A 46 27.66 12.88 -13.51
CA ASN A 46 26.37 12.46 -14.08
C ASN A 46 25.43 11.85 -13.04
N GLU A 47 25.72 12.01 -11.74
CA GLU A 47 24.76 11.77 -10.68
C GLU A 47 23.78 12.94 -10.62
N GLU A 48 22.92 13.04 -11.64
CA GLU A 48 21.76 13.92 -11.59
C GLU A 48 20.90 13.44 -10.42
N PHE A 49 21.07 14.09 -9.28
CA PHE A 49 20.31 13.84 -8.07
C PHE A 49 18.84 14.05 -8.44
N ARG A 50 18.08 12.96 -8.53
CA ARG A 50 16.62 12.97 -8.65
C ARG A 50 16.05 12.66 -7.27
N PRO A 51 16.11 13.60 -6.32
CA PRO A 51 15.39 13.41 -5.07
C PRO A 51 13.91 13.30 -5.48
N PHE A 52 13.21 12.31 -4.93
CA PHE A 52 11.84 11.92 -5.28
C PHE A 52 11.67 10.92 -6.45
N ILE A 53 12.33 9.76 -6.36
CA ILE A 53 11.84 8.55 -7.01
C ILE A 53 10.79 7.91 -6.09
N ARG A 54 9.50 7.97 -6.46
CA ARG A 54 8.43 7.28 -5.71
C ARG A 54 8.71 5.78 -5.60
N ARG A 55 8.40 5.18 -4.44
CA ARG A 55 8.74 3.77 -4.12
C ARG A 55 8.06 2.79 -5.07
N LEU A 56 6.82 3.08 -5.47
CA LEU A 56 6.14 2.40 -6.56
C LEU A 56 5.99 3.31 -7.80
N PRO A 57 6.50 2.91 -8.99
CA PRO A 57 6.10 3.52 -10.24
C PRO A 57 4.59 3.28 -10.47
N GLU A 58 3.89 4.30 -10.95
CA GLU A 58 2.43 4.31 -11.10
C GLU A 58 1.89 3.07 -11.82
N PHE A 59 2.57 2.63 -12.88
CA PHE A 59 2.17 1.44 -13.63
C PHE A 59 2.12 0.16 -12.78
N LYS A 60 3.06 -0.02 -11.85
CA LYS A 60 3.06 -1.17 -10.91
C LYS A 60 1.93 -1.05 -9.90
N PHE A 61 1.62 0.17 -9.44
CA PHE A 61 0.48 0.43 -8.56
C PHE A 61 -0.83 0.04 -9.26
N TRP A 62 -1.07 0.55 -10.46
CA TRP A 62 -2.28 0.28 -11.23
C TRP A 62 -2.41 -1.21 -11.55
N HIS A 63 -1.34 -1.86 -12.04
CA HIS A 63 -1.35 -3.30 -12.32
C HIS A 63 -1.67 -4.14 -11.07
N SER A 64 -1.08 -3.79 -9.92
CA SER A 64 -1.32 -4.51 -8.67
C SER A 64 -2.74 -4.29 -8.13
N ALA A 65 -3.27 -3.07 -8.25
CA ALA A 65 -4.64 -2.73 -7.89
C ALA A 65 -5.66 -3.50 -8.76
N THR A 66 -5.48 -3.49 -10.08
CA THR A 66 -6.33 -4.26 -11.02
C THR A 66 -6.30 -5.74 -10.71
N LYS A 67 -5.13 -6.31 -10.42
CA LYS A 67 -5.01 -7.73 -10.01
C LYS A 67 -5.82 -8.01 -8.74
N GLY A 68 -5.75 -7.13 -7.74
CA GLY A 68 -6.53 -7.24 -6.51
C GLY A 68 -8.05 -7.21 -6.77
N ILE A 69 -8.51 -6.31 -7.65
CA ILE A 69 -9.92 -6.22 -8.04
C ILE A 69 -10.38 -7.51 -8.75
N LEU A 70 -9.58 -8.05 -9.68
CA LEU A 70 -9.89 -9.30 -10.37
C LEU A 70 -9.99 -10.49 -9.40
N VAL A 71 -9.09 -10.57 -8.43
CA VAL A 71 -9.14 -11.61 -7.39
C VAL A 71 -10.39 -11.44 -6.51
N ALA A 72 -10.68 -10.22 -6.05
CA ALA A 72 -11.89 -9.97 -5.26
C ALA A 72 -13.16 -10.31 -6.06
N MET A 73 -13.20 -9.95 -7.33
CA MET A 73 -14.30 -10.31 -8.24
C MET A 73 -14.42 -11.83 -8.38
N ALA A 74 -13.31 -12.55 -8.55
CA ALA A 74 -13.31 -14.02 -8.55
C ALA A 74 -13.84 -14.60 -7.23
N CYS A 75 -13.46 -14.03 -6.08
CA CYS A 75 -13.95 -14.46 -4.76
C CYS A 75 -15.46 -14.22 -4.59
N THR A 76 -16.08 -13.29 -5.32
CA THR A 76 -17.54 -13.10 -5.24
C THR A 76 -18.35 -14.25 -5.85
N PHE A 77 -17.76 -15.07 -6.71
CA PHE A 77 -18.43 -16.26 -7.27
C PHE A 77 -18.54 -17.44 -6.28
N PHE A 78 -17.80 -17.41 -5.18
CA PHE A 78 -17.80 -18.48 -4.18
C PHE A 78 -18.52 -18.05 -2.91
N GLU A 79 -19.56 -18.79 -2.53
CA GLU A 79 -20.33 -18.52 -1.31
C GLU A 79 -19.52 -18.75 -0.03
N ALA A 80 -18.42 -19.51 -0.08
CA ALA A 80 -17.53 -19.74 1.05
C ALA A 80 -16.96 -18.45 1.66
N PHE A 81 -16.81 -17.38 0.87
CA PHE A 81 -16.32 -16.08 1.34
C PHE A 81 -17.44 -15.14 1.80
N ASN A 82 -18.71 -15.56 1.72
CA ASN A 82 -19.87 -14.78 2.12
C ASN A 82 -20.32 -15.15 3.55
N VAL A 83 -19.50 -14.80 4.53
CA VAL A 83 -19.81 -15.05 5.95
C VAL A 83 -20.59 -13.86 6.54
N PRO A 84 -21.70 -14.10 7.25
CA PRO A 84 -22.44 -13.04 7.93
C PRO A 84 -21.59 -12.44 9.05
N VAL A 85 -21.26 -11.16 8.92
CA VAL A 85 -20.46 -10.40 9.88
C VAL A 85 -21.09 -9.04 10.12
N PHE A 86 -20.90 -8.48 11.31
CA PHE A 86 -21.35 -7.14 11.64
C PHE A 86 -20.53 -6.08 10.88
N TRP A 87 -20.89 -5.78 9.64
CA TRP A 87 -20.14 -4.89 8.76
C TRP A 87 -19.87 -3.46 9.28
N PRO A 88 -20.70 -2.81 10.12
CA PRO A 88 -20.40 -1.46 10.61
C PRO A 88 -19.11 -1.40 11.41
N ILE A 89 -18.77 -2.47 12.16
CA ILE A 89 -17.52 -2.49 12.93
C ILE A 89 -16.30 -2.53 11.99
N LEU A 90 -16.38 -3.26 10.88
CA LEU A 90 -15.31 -3.35 9.89
C LEU A 90 -15.07 -1.98 9.23
N VAL A 91 -16.13 -1.25 8.91
CA VAL A 91 -16.03 0.11 8.35
C VAL A 91 -15.37 1.05 9.36
N MET A 92 -15.77 1.00 10.64
CA MET A 92 -15.14 1.81 11.68
C MET A 92 -13.65 1.51 11.84
N TYR A 93 -13.27 0.22 11.86
CA TYR A 93 -11.85 -0.17 11.87
C TYR A 93 -11.11 0.34 10.64
N PHE A 94 -11.72 0.23 9.45
CA PHE A 94 -11.11 0.70 8.21
C PHE A 94 -10.85 2.22 8.23
N ILE A 95 -11.85 3.02 8.63
CA ILE A 95 -11.73 4.48 8.72
C ILE A 95 -10.65 4.87 9.74
N MET A 96 -10.67 4.27 10.93
CA MET A 96 -9.66 4.54 11.96
C MET A 96 -8.25 4.20 11.46
N LEU A 97 -8.08 3.03 10.83
CA LEU A 97 -6.79 2.58 10.29
C LEU A 97 -6.33 3.48 9.13
N PHE A 98 -7.23 3.87 8.23
CA PHE A 98 -6.95 4.81 7.15
C PHE A 98 -6.46 6.17 7.67
N CYS A 99 -7.18 6.77 8.63
CA CYS A 99 -6.81 8.06 9.20
C CYS A 99 -5.45 8.00 9.93
N ILE A 100 -5.20 6.96 10.72
CA ILE A 100 -3.92 6.79 11.43
C ILE A 100 -2.76 6.58 10.44
N THR A 101 -2.95 5.73 9.44
CA THR A 101 -1.90 5.43 8.44
C THR A 101 -1.56 6.64 7.59
N MET A 102 -2.56 7.38 7.11
CA MET A 102 -2.36 8.61 6.33
C MET A 102 -1.70 9.71 7.16
N LYS A 103 -2.13 9.93 8.42
CA LYS A 103 -1.51 10.92 9.32
C LYS A 103 -0.03 10.63 9.56
N ARG A 104 0.37 9.35 9.61
CA ARG A 104 1.77 8.95 9.76
C ARG A 104 2.61 9.19 8.51
N GLN A 105 2.02 9.15 7.31
CA GLN A 105 2.74 9.34 6.05
C GLN A 105 2.89 10.82 5.63
N ILE A 106 2.10 11.74 6.19
CA ILE A 106 2.09 13.18 5.84
C ILE A 106 3.03 14.02 6.74
N LYS A 107 3.84 13.38 7.62
CA LYS A 107 4.77 14.11 8.49
C LYS A 107 6.11 14.38 7.80
#